data_AF-A0A9X3RE99-F1
#
_entry.id   AF-A0A9X3RE99-F1
#
_cell.length_a   1.000
_cell.length_b   1.000
_cell.length_c   1.000
_cell.angle_alpha   90.00
_cell.angle_beta   90.00
_cell.angle_gamma   90.00
#
_symmetry.space_group_name_H-M   'P 1'
#
loop_
_entity.id
_entity.type
_entity.pdbx_description
1 polymer ?
#
loop_
_entity_poly.entity_id
_entity_poly.type
_entity_poly.pdbx_seq_one_letter_code
_entity_poly.pdbx_strand_id
1 'polypeptide(L)' 'MESILLWIVGLIILYVIIYLAVKDAIDKSEVGKILIKKYGIKEEIVTISNEDIEKELEDDERR' A
#
# COMPACT_ATOMS: atom_id res chain seq x y z
N MET A 1 -34.94 6.45 -13.35
CA MET A 1 -34.07 5.71 -12.41
C MET A 1 -32.77 5.26 -13.07
N GLU A 2 -32.81 4.72 -14.29
CA GLU A 2 -31.63 4.21 -15.01
C GLU A 2 -30.51 5.27 -15.20
N SER A 3 -30.85 6.52 -15.51
CA SER A 3 -29.86 7.60 -15.66
C SER A 3 -29.09 7.92 -14.37
N ILE A 4 -29.74 7.73 -13.21
CA ILE A 4 -29.12 7.95 -11.89
C ILE A 4 -28.11 6.84 -11.60
N LEU A 5 -28.43 5.59 -11.96
CA LEU A 5 -27.52 4.46 -11.83
C LEU A 5 -26.25 4.65 -12.67
N LEU A 6 -26.39 5.08 -13.93
CA LEU A 6 -25.24 5.39 -14.79
C LEU A 6 -24.38 6.52 -14.23
N TRP A 7 -25.00 7.54 -13.63
CA TRP A 7 -24.30 8.62 -12.95
C TRP A 7 -23.49 8.14 -11.75
N ILE A 8 -24.09 7.28 -10.91
CA ILE A 8 -23.41 6.69 -9.75
C ILE A 8 -22.22 5.84 -10.20
N VAL A 9 -22.39 5.01 -11.23
CA VAL A 9 -21.29 4.21 -11.79
C VAL A 9 -20.17 5.12 -12.31
N GLY A 10 -20.51 6.22 -13.00
CA GLY A 10 -19.53 7.20 -13.45
C GLY A 10 -18.74 7.83 -12.30
N LEU A 11 -19.41 8.18 -11.20
CA LEU A 11 -18.76 8.72 -10.01
C LEU A 11 -17.84 7.70 -9.32
N ILE A 12 -18.22 6.42 -9.29
CA ILE A 12 -17.37 5.35 -8.74
C ILE A 12 -16.11 5.20 -9.59
N ILE A 13 -16.25 5.15 -10.92
CA ILE A 13 -15.10 5.04 -11.84
C ILE A 13 -14.19 6.25 -11.67
N LEU A 14 -14.75 7.46 -11.62
CA LEU A 14 -13.99 8.69 -11.42
C LEU A 14 -13.22 8.66 -10.09
N TYR A 15 -13.87 8.24 -9.01
CA TYR A 15 -13.22 8.09 -7.70
C TYR A 15 -12.03 7.13 -7.78
N VAL A 16 -12.19 5.98 -8.42
CA VAL A 16 -11.12 4.98 -8.57
C VAL A 16 -9.93 5.56 -9.33
N ILE A 17 -10.17 6.28 -10.44
CA ILE A 17 -9.10 6.90 -11.24
C ILE A 17 -8.33 7.92 -10.39
N ILE A 18 -9.04 8.80 -9.67
CA ILE A 18 -8.39 9.81 -8.82
C ILE A 18 -7.60 9.12 -7.71
N TYR A 19 -8.17 8.11 -7.04
CA TYR A 19 -7.49 7.38 -5.98
C TYR A 19 -6.20 6.72 -6.48
N LEU A 20 -6.25 6.04 -7.62
CA LEU A 20 -5.07 5.39 -8.20
C LEU A 20 -3.99 6.39 -8.59
N ALA A 21 -4.38 7.51 -9.22
CA ALA A 21 -3.45 8.56 -9.61
C ALA A 21 -2.79 9.22 -8.38
N VAL A 22 -3.56 9.51 -7.34
CA VAL A 22 -3.04 10.08 -6.08
C VAL A 22 -2.14 9.08 -5.38
N LYS A 23 -2.52 7.79 -5.31
CA LYS A 23 -1.71 6.75 -4.69
C LYS A 23 -0.37 6.56 -5.44
N ASP A 24 -0.40 6.45 -6.76
CA ASP A 24 0.82 6.33 -7.58
C ASP A 24 1.72 7.58 -7.44
N ALA A 25 1.12 8.77 -7.38
CA ALA A 25 1.85 10.01 -7.15
C ALA A 25 2.52 10.05 -5.76
N ILE A 26 1.82 9.62 -4.70
CA ILE A 26 2.38 9.53 -3.35
C ILE A 26 3.50 8.47 -3.30
N ASP A 27 3.30 7.30 -3.92
CA ASP A 27 4.29 6.20 -3.91
C ASP A 27 5.57 6.55 -4.69
N LYS A 28 5.47 7.38 -5.74
CA LYS A 28 6.63 7.87 -6.50
C LYS A 28 7.29 9.11 -5.89
N SER A 29 6.57 9.89 -5.08
CA SER A 29 7.09 11.13 -4.48
C SER A 29 7.99 10.86 -3.27
N GLU A 30 9.13 11.55 -3.19
CA GLU A 30 10.00 11.50 -1.99
C GLU A 30 9.29 12.01 -0.74
N VAL A 31 8.49 13.08 -0.88
CA VAL A 31 7.70 13.65 0.22
C VAL A 31 6.59 12.69 0.64
N GLY A 32 5.96 12.00 -0.32
CA GLY A 32 4.98 10.96 -0.05
C GLY A 32 5.56 9.77 0.70
N LYS A 33 6.75 9.29 0.30
CA LYS A 33 7.50 8.23 1.01
C LYS A 33 7.88 8.64 2.43
N ILE A 34 8.32 9.89 2.64
CA ILE A 34 8.65 10.41 3.98
C ILE A 34 7.38 10.47 4.84
N LEU A 35 6.26 10.95 4.29
CA LEU A 35 5.00 11.05 5.01
C LEU A 35 4.48 9.67 5.41
N ILE A 36 4.54 8.69 4.51
CA ILE A 36 4.21 7.30 4.81
C ILE A 36 5.16 6.71 5.86
N LYS A 37 6.47 6.96 5.76
CA LYS A 37 7.46 6.43 6.73
C LYS A 37 7.29 7.03 8.14
N LYS A 38 6.79 8.25 8.23
CA LYS A 38 6.74 9.04 9.48
C LYS A 38 5.35 9.05 10.13
N TYR A 39 4.29 8.87 9.34
CA TYR A 39 2.90 8.95 9.79
C TYR A 39 1.99 7.86 9.22
N GLY A 40 2.43 7.14 8.19
CA GLY A 40 1.66 6.04 7.63
C GLY A 40 1.74 4.85 8.60
N ILE A 41 0.59 4.48 9.16
CA ILE A 41 0.34 3.12 9.64
C ILE A 41 0.41 2.23 8.40
N LYS A 42 1.61 1.95 7.91
CA LYS A 42 1.81 0.77 7.09
C LYS A 42 1.48 -0.37 8.03
N GLU A 43 0.53 -1.23 7.66
CA GLU A 43 0.68 -2.64 8.00
C GLU A 43 2.16 -2.94 7.79
N GLU A 44 2.87 -3.28 8.87
CA GLU A 44 4.27 -3.63 8.78
C GLU A 44 4.34 -4.78 7.77
N ILE A 45 4.66 -4.44 6.52
CA ILE A 45 5.36 -5.36 5.67
C ILE A 45 6.71 -5.42 6.36
N VAL A 46 6.80 -6.30 7.36
CA VAL A 46 8.04 -6.62 8.03
C VAL A 46 8.94 -7.05 6.91
N THR A 47 9.84 -6.16 6.52
CA THR A 47 10.83 -6.41 5.49
C THR A 47 11.92 -7.18 6.22
N ILE A 48 11.61 -8.42 6.61
CA ILE A 48 12.59 -9.36 7.12
C ILE A 48 13.55 -9.61 5.96
N SER A 49 14.83 -9.32 6.18
CA SER A 49 15.84 -9.65 5.17
C SER A 49 15.97 -11.17 5.09
N ASN A 50 16.36 -11.71 3.93
CA ASN A 50 16.58 -13.16 3.82
C ASN A 50 17.61 -13.65 4.85
N GLU A 51 18.57 -12.81 5.23
CA GLU A 51 19.59 -13.11 6.24
C GLU A 51 18.99 -13.21 7.65
N ASP A 52 17.98 -12.41 7.96
CA ASP A 52 17.23 -12.51 9.22
C ASP A 52 16.36 -13.79 9.27
N ILE A 53 15.77 -14.20 8.13
CA ILE A 53 14.99 -15.45 8.00
C ILE A 53 15.90 -16.67 8.18
N GLU A 54 17.04 -16.67 7.49
CA GLU A 54 17.99 -17.79 7.52
C GLU A 54 18.55 -18.01 8.93
N LYS A 55 18.82 -16.92 9.64
CA LYS A 55 19.28 -16.96 11.03
C LYS A 55 18.23 -17.49 12.01
N GLU A 56 16.95 -17.10 11.88
CA GLU A 56 15.88 -17.66 12.71
C GLU A 56 15.72 -19.18 12.47
N LEU A 57 15.81 -19.64 11.22
CA LEU A 57 15.69 -21.06 10.89
C LEU A 57 16.85 -21.90 11.44
N GLU A 58 18.09 -21.38 11.38
CA GLU A 58 19.25 -22.06 11.96
C GLU A 58 19.19 -22.14 13.49
N ASP A 59 18.68 -21.11 14.15
CA ASP A 59 18.53 -21.09 15.61
C ASP A 59 17.41 -22.03 16.11
N ASP A 60 16.37 -22.27 15.30
CA ASP A 60 15.30 -23.24 15.62
C ASP A 60 15.75 -24.70 15.40
N GLU A 61 16.59 -24.98 14.39
CA GLU A 61 17.20 -26.32 14.20
C GLU A 61 18.20 -26.70 15.31
N ARG A 62 18.77 -25.71 16.03
CA ARG A 62 19.72 -25.94 17.13
C ARG A 62 19.06 -26.14 18.50
N ARG A 63 17.74 -26.00 18.61
CA ARG A 63 16.96 -26.29 19.82
C ARG A 63 16.43 -27.71 19.83
#